data_AF-A0A1S2Q5H6-F1
#
_entry.id   AF-A0A1S2Q5H6-F1
#
_cell.length_a   1.000
_cell.length_b   1.000
_cell.length_c   1.000
_cell.angle_alpha   90.00
_cell.angle_beta   90.00
_cell.angle_gamma   90.00
#
_symmetry.space_group_name_H-M   'P 1'
#
loop_
_entity.id
_entity.type
_entity.pdbx_description
1 polymer ?
#
loop_
_entity_poly.entity_id
_entity_poly.type
_entity_poly.pdbx_seq_one_letter_code
_entity_poly.pdbx_strand_id
1 'polypeptide(L)' 'MPVKTLYQWKYRAIGPNVHKVGRHLRYRWHEVDAWVTSQSAYDLAS' A
#
# COMPACT_ATOMS: atom_id res chain seq x y z
N MET A 1 -0.93 -10.00 -8.13
CA MET A 1 -0.87 -9.63 -6.69
C MET A 1 -2.00 -10.33 -5.96
N PRO A 2 -1.74 -11.21 -4.98
CA PRO A 2 -2.80 -11.93 -4.28
C PRO A 2 -3.67 -10.96 -3.46
N VAL A 3 -4.97 -10.99 -3.72
CA VAL A 3 -5.98 -10.09 -3.12
C VAL A 3 -5.98 -10.15 -1.59
N LYS A 4 -5.59 -11.30 -1.00
CA LYS A 4 -5.48 -11.49 0.46
C LYS A 4 -4.55 -10.47 1.13
N THR A 5 -3.46 -10.07 0.49
CA THR A 5 -2.48 -9.15 1.08
C THR A 5 -3.02 -7.72 1.18
N LEU A 6 -3.79 -7.29 0.17
CA LEU A 6 -4.46 -5.98 0.17
C LEU A 6 -5.51 -5.86 1.29
N TYR A 7 -6.26 -6.93 1.57
CA TYR A 7 -7.20 -6.95 2.70
C TYR A 7 -6.49 -6.79 4.05
N GLN A 8 -5.30 -7.40 4.19
CA GLN A 8 -4.53 -7.32 5.42
C GLN A 8 -3.99 -5.90 5.70
N TRP A 9 -3.63 -5.16 4.66
CA TRP A 9 -3.21 -3.74 4.77
C TRP A 9 -4.35 -2.83 5.24
N LYS A 10 -5.55 -3.01 4.68
CA LYS A 10 -6.74 -2.27 5.12
C LYS A 10 -7.11 -2.58 6.58
N TYR A 11 -6.92 -3.82 7.02
CA TYR A 11 -7.21 -4.20 8.42
C TYR A 11 -6.19 -3.63 9.41
N ARG A 12 -4.90 -3.59 9.04
CA ARG A 12 -3.83 -3.08 9.91
C ARG A 12 -3.65 -1.56 9.87
N ALA A 13 -4.40 -0.85 9.01
CA ALA A 13 -4.21 0.57 8.73
C ALA A 13 -2.78 0.92 8.29
N ILE A 14 -2.11 -0.03 7.63
CA ILE A 14 -0.76 0.15 7.08
C ILE A 14 -0.90 0.06 5.57
N GLY A 15 -0.47 1.08 4.83
CA GLY A 15 -0.55 1.06 3.39
C GLY A 15 -0.12 2.33 2.69
N PRO A 16 -0.13 2.30 1.34
CA PRO A 16 0.22 3.44 0.51
C PRO A 16 -0.82 4.56 0.62
N ASN A 17 -0.39 5.77 0.25
CA ASN A 17 -1.25 6.94 0.24
C ASN A 17 -2.52 6.69 -0.59
N VAL A 18 -3.65 7.10 -0.03
CA VAL A 18 -4.94 6.96 -0.69
C VAL A 18 -5.27 8.26 -1.41
N HIS A 19 -5.57 8.17 -2.70
CA HIS A 19 -6.06 9.32 -3.47
C HIS A 19 -7.57 9.36 -3.47
N LYS A 20 -8.12 10.49 -3.04
CA LYS A 20 -9.56 10.75 -3.11
C LYS A 20 -9.90 11.25 -4.52
N VAL A 21 -10.54 10.40 -5.32
CA VAL A 21 -11.03 10.76 -6.65
C VAL A 21 -12.56 10.75 -6.62
N GLY A 22 -13.13 11.93 -6.39
CA GLY A 22 -14.56 12.09 -6.17
C GLY A 22 -15.04 11.31 -4.94
N ARG A 23 -16.01 10.41 -5.13
CA ARG A 23 -16.54 9.54 -4.06
C ARG A 23 -15.70 8.28 -3.81
N HIS A 24 -14.75 7.96 -4.70
CA HIS A 24 -13.99 6.72 -4.62
C HIS A 24 -12.56 6.96 -4.14
N LEU A 25 -12.10 6.10 -3.25
CA LEU A 25 -10.70 5.99 -2.88
C LEU A 25 -9.99 5.13 -3.91
N ARG A 26 -8.96 5.67 -4.53
CA ARG A 26 -8.12 4.97 -5.50
C ARG A 26 -6.70 4.88 -5.00
N TYR A 27 -6.11 3.71 -5.20
CA TYR A 27 -4.69 3.49 -5.04
C TYR A 27 -4.03 3.59 -6.39
N ARG A 28 -2.98 4.41 -6.51
CA ARG A 28 -2.15 4.42 -7.71
C ARG A 28 -1.13 3.29 -7.59
N TRP A 29 -0.98 2.51 -8.67
CA TRP A 29 -0.07 1.37 -8.67
C TRP A 29 1.38 1.77 -8.35
N HIS A 30 1.87 2.90 -8.88
CA HIS A 30 3.23 3.37 -8.60
C HIS A 30 3.49 3.69 -7.12
N GLU A 31 2.49 4.14 -6.38
CA GLU A 31 2.65 4.44 -4.94
C GLU A 31 2.57 3.18 -4.10
N VAL A 32 1.77 2.21 -4.55
CA VAL A 32 1.78 0.87 -3.97
C VAL A 32 3.18 0.27 -4.12
N ASP A 33 3.76 0.38 -5.31
CA ASP A 33 5.12 -0.10 -5.59
C ASP A 33 6.17 0.62 -4.73
N ALA A 34 6.17 1.96 -4.72
CA ALA A 34 7.10 2.75 -3.90
C ALA A 34 6.98 2.46 -2.39
N TRP A 35 5.75 2.26 -1.88
CA TRP A 35 5.53 1.89 -0.49
C TRP A 35 6.04 0.49 -0.18
N VAL A 36 5.83 -0.49 -1.06
CA VAL A 36 6.38 -1.85 -0.90
C VAL A 36 7.90 -1.82 -0.94
N THR A 37 8.51 -1.08 -1.87
CA THR A 37 9.96 -0.91 -1.96
C THR A 37 10.53 -0.27 -0.69
N SER A 38 9.86 0.76 -0.16
CA SER A 38 10.28 1.41 1.09
C SER A 38 10.17 0.47 2.30
N GLN A 39 9.16 -0.40 2.36
CA GLN A 39 9.02 -1.39 3.42
C GLN A 39 10.08 -2.49 3.31
N SER A 40 10.39 -2.96 2.09
CA SER A 40 11.46 -3.94 1.88
C SER A 40 12.83 -3.38 2.25
N ALA A 41 13.07 -2.10 1.97
CA ALA A 41 14.30 -1.42 2.39
C ALA A 41 14.39 -1.26 3.92
N TYR A 42 13.25 -1.04 4.58
CA TYR A 42 13.16 -1.00 6.05
C TYR A 42 13.43 -2.36 6.69
N ASP A 43 12.90 -3.44 6.09
CA ASP A 43 13.06 -4.82 6.56
C ASP A 43 14.52 -5.32 6.43
N LEU A 44 15.23 -4.93 5.36
CA LEU A 44 16.66 -5.26 5.18
C LEU A 44 17.60 -4.44 6.09
N ALA A 45 17.09 -3.38 6.72
CA ALA A 45 17.83 -2.52 7.64
C ALA A 45 17.48 -2.77 9.12
N SER A 46 16.70 -3.82 9.42
CA SER A 46 16.25 -4.20 10.78
C SER A 46 17.02 -5.38 11.34
#